data_AF-A0A392UK00-F1
#
_entry.id   AF-A0A392UK00-F1
#
_cell.length_a   1.000
_cell.length_b   1.000
_cell.length_c   1.000
_cell.angle_alpha   90.00
_cell.angle_beta   90.00
_cell.angle_gamma   90.00
#
_symmetry.space_group_name_H-M   'P 1'
#
loop_
_entity.id
_entity.type
_entity.pdbx_description
1 polymer ?
#
loop_
_entity_poly.entity_id
_entity_poly.type
_entity_poly.pdbx_seq_one_letter_code
_entity_poly.pdbx_strand_id
1 'polypeptide(L)' 'MKRALGAKMKLDFVDGTLPMPEDDFDPANRAWHRCNQLVSSWILNFVSPSIAQSVVFM' A
#
# COMPACT_ATOMS: atom_id res chain seq x y z
N MET A 1 8.91 7.60 6.37
CA MET A 1 8.19 6.40 5.90
C MET A 1 9.06 5.18 5.64
N LYS A 2 10.16 5.26 4.86
CA LYS A 2 10.96 4.07 4.47
C LYS A 2 11.37 3.13 5.63
N ARG A 3 11.83 3.68 6.76
CA ARG A 3 12.19 2.88 7.96
C ARG A 3 10.97 2.17 8.60
N ALA A 4 9.83 2.85 8.70
CA ALA A 4 8.62 2.31 9.30
C ALA A 4 7.96 1.24 8.41
N LEU A 5 7.97 1.45 7.08
CA LEU A 5 7.48 0.48 6.10
C LEU A 5 8.40 -0.74 6.02
N GLY A 6 9.71 -0.52 5.95
CA GLY A 6 10.71 -1.59 5.91
C GLY A 6 10.68 -2.48 7.15
N ALA A 7 10.52 -1.90 8.36
CA ALA A 7 10.39 -2.66 9.60
C ALA A 7 9.16 -3.59 9.64
N LYS A 8 8.16 -3.36 8.77
CA LYS A 8 6.95 -4.17 8.65
C LYS A 8 6.88 -4.96 7.34
N MET A 9 7.96 -4.99 6.55
CA MET A 9 7.99 -5.64 5.23
C MET A 9 6.87 -5.10 4.30
N LYS A 10 6.66 -3.79 4.33
CA LYS A 10 5.64 -3.10 3.52
C LYS A 10 6.24 -2.16 2.49
N LEU A 11 7.57 -2.11 2.39
CA LEU A 11 8.22 -1.24 1.40
C LEU A 11 7.94 -1.74 -0.02
N ASP A 12 7.82 -3.06 -0.14
CA ASP A 12 7.62 -3.84 -1.36
C ASP A 12 6.28 -3.50 -2.05
N PHE A 13 5.31 -3.02 -1.26
CA PHE A 13 4.01 -2.52 -1.76
C PHE A 13 4.11 -1.11 -2.36
N VAL A 14 5.12 -0.33 -1.97
CA VAL A 14 5.30 1.05 -2.43
C VAL A 14 6.25 1.10 -3.62
N ASP A 15 7.29 0.28 -3.63
CA ASP A 15 8.24 0.21 -4.76
C ASP A 15 7.78 -0.73 -5.89
N GLY A 16 6.69 -1.47 -5.67
CA GLY A 16 6.10 -2.37 -6.67
C GLY A 16 6.86 -3.68 -6.84
N THR A 17 7.83 -4.00 -5.97
CA THR A 17 8.55 -5.28 -6.02
C THR A 17 7.67 -6.46 -5.64
N LEU A 18 6.58 -6.23 -4.92
CA LEU A 18 5.53 -7.22 -4.66
C LEU A 18 4.30 -6.97 -5.55
N PRO A 19 4.18 -7.65 -6.71
CA PRO A 19 3.05 -7.47 -7.60
C PRO A 19 1.74 -7.97 -6.98
N MET A 20 0.62 -7.41 -7.44
CA MET A 20 -0.70 -7.95 -7.10
C MET A 20 -0.83 -9.38 -7.64
N PRO A 21 -1.34 -10.34 -6.84
CA PRO A 21 -1.63 -11.67 -7.35
C PRO A 21 -2.62 -11.61 -8.51
N GLU A 22 -2.31 -12.31 -9.62
CA GLU A 22 -3.16 -12.35 -10.82
C GLU A 22 -4.42 -13.19 -10.61
N ASP A 23 -4.35 -14.20 -9.74
CA ASP A 23 -5.45 -15.08 -9.41
C ASP A 23 -6.22 -14.55 -8.19
N ASP A 24 -7.50 -14.26 -8.37
CA ASP A 24 -8.42 -13.85 -7.31
C ASP A 24 -8.64 -14.95 -6.26
N PHE A 25 -8.40 -16.21 -6.63
CA PHE A 25 -8.50 -17.36 -5.73
C PHE A 25 -7.21 -17.64 -4.97
N ASP A 26 -6.11 -16.93 -5.26
CA ASP A 26 -4.89 -17.02 -4.47
C ASP A 26 -5.17 -16.58 -3.02
N PRO A 27 -4.88 -17.42 -2.01
CA PRO A 27 -4.98 -17.03 -0.61
C PRO A 27 -4.26 -15.72 -0.26
N ALA A 28 -3.19 -15.39 -0.99
CA ALA A 28 -2.43 -14.16 -0.84
C ALA A 28 -3.14 -12.92 -1.39
N ASN A 29 -4.09 -13.04 -2.32
CA ASN A 29 -4.80 -11.92 -2.94
C ASN A 29 -5.49 -11.05 -1.87
N ARG A 30 -6.25 -11.68 -0.97
CA ARG A 30 -6.92 -10.98 0.14
C ARG A 30 -5.92 -10.31 1.09
N ALA A 31 -4.80 -10.96 1.38
CA ALA A 31 -3.76 -10.41 2.26
C ALA A 31 -3.05 -9.21 1.62
N TRP A 32 -2.79 -9.30 0.31
CA TRP A 32 -2.21 -8.24 -0.49
C TRP A 32 -3.10 -7.00 -0.47
N HIS A 33 -4.40 -7.14 -0.77
CA HIS A 33 -5.34 -6.00 -0.74
C HIS A 33 -5.43 -5.34 0.64
N ARG A 34 -5.46 -6.12 1.72
CA ARG A 34 -5.46 -5.57 3.09
C ARG A 34 -4.19 -4.76 3.37
N CYS A 35 -3.04 -5.26 2.95
CA CYS A 35 -1.78 -4.56 3.14
C CYS A 35 -1.71 -3.29 2.29
N ASN A 36 -2.16 -3.36 1.03
CA ASN A 36 -2.24 -2.21 0.13
C ASN A 36 -3.12 -1.11 0.73
N GLN A 37 -4.33 -1.44 1.21
CA GLN A 37 -5.25 -0.48 1.85
C GLN A 37 -4.63 0.20 3.10
N LEU A 38 -3.88 -0.55 3.92
CA LEU A 38 -3.18 0.03 5.07
C LEU A 38 -2.08 1.01 4.65
N VAL A 39 -1.30 0.65 3.62
CA VAL A 39 -0.24 1.52 3.09
C VAL A 39 -0.85 2.79 2.49
N SER A 40 -1.92 2.67 1.70
CA SER A 40 -2.65 3.82 1.15
C SER A 40 -3.20 4.73 2.26
N SER A 41 -3.79 4.17 3.31
CA SER A 41 -4.25 4.94 4.46
C SER A 41 -3.11 5.69 5.15
N TRP A 42 -1.93 5.09 5.31
CA TRP A 42 -0.78 5.79 5.88
C TRP A 42 -0.27 6.91 4.99
N ILE A 43 -0.24 6.70 3.67
CA ILE A 43 0.15 7.74 2.71
C ILE A 43 -0.83 8.91 2.82
N LEU A 44 -2.13 8.65 2.75
CA LEU A 44 -3.17 9.69 2.83
C LEU A 44 -3.11 10.50 4.13
N ASN A 45 -2.81 9.85 5.26
CA ASN A 45 -2.69 10.52 6.55
C ASN A 45 -1.34 11.23 6.75
N PHE A 46 -0.33 10.94 5.93
CA PHE A 46 1.02 11.52 6.08
C PHE A 46 1.24 12.74 5.16
N VAL A 47 0.60 12.75 3.99
CA VAL A 47 0.75 13.85 3.03
C VAL A 47 -0.13 15.05 3.40
N SER A 48 0.18 16.23 2.84
CA SER A 48 -0.68 17.39 3.03
C SER A 48 -2.07 17.17 2.43
N PRO A 49 -3.13 17.84 2.94
CA PRO A 49 -4.49 17.67 2.42
C PRO A 49 -4.59 17.91 0.90
N SER A 50 -3.84 18.87 0.37
CA SER A 50 -3.77 19.16 -1.08
C SER A 50 -3.27 17.96 -1.89
N ILE A 51 -2.25 17.26 -1.40
CA ILE A 51 -1.69 16.06 -2.04
C ILE A 51 -2.65 14.89 -1.84
N ALA A 52 -3.20 14.72 -0.63
CA ALA A 52 -4.14 13.65 -0.32
C ALA A 52 -5.35 13.67 -1.27
N GLN A 53 -5.91 14.85 -1.55
CA GLN A 53 -7.01 15.02 -2.50
C GLN A 53 -6.67 14.54 -3.91
N SER A 54 -5.42 14.69 -4.35
CA SER A 54 -4.98 14.23 -5.67
C SER A 54 -4.76 12.72 -5.76
N VAL A 55 -4.55 12.02 -4.64
CA VAL A 55 -4.20 10.59 -4.63
C VAL A 55 -5.24 9.70 -3.95
N VAL A 56 -6.34 10.24 -3.43
CA VAL A 56 -7.38 9.49 -2.70
C VAL A 56 -8.17 8.50 -3.56
N PHE A 57 -8.14 8.65 -4.89
CA PHE A 57 -8.83 7.79 -5.86
C PHE A 57 -7.89 6.97 -6.75
N MET A 58 -6.58 7.00 -6.49
CA MET A 58 -5.61 6.08 -7.11
C MET A 58 -5.66 4.72 -6.41
#